data_AF-A0A520Q5I2-F1
#
_entry.id   AF-A0A520Q5I2-F1
#
_cell.length_a   1.000
_cell.length_b   1.000
_cell.length_c   1.000
_cell.angle_alpha   90.00
_cell.angle_beta   90.00
_cell.angle_gamma   90.00
#
_symmetry.space_group_name_H-M   'P 1'
#
loop_
_entity.id
_entity.type
_entity.pdbx_description
1 polymer ?
#
loop_
_entity_poly.entity_id
_entity_poly.type
_entity_poly.pdbx_seq_one_letter_code
_entity_poly.pdbx_strand_id
1 'polypeptide(L)'
;MMDQIFDQFGSGLPLGDGDVWPEVDLAPVSMAVPWTEPGPPAPETIADDMRTRAGRTVELLGAEMGPEDSGLLWSAVFSVEGLTAPIFVWLEETDAPTAKHAADMAGVPEHHWTMVWQTRLEGKDAVADWGIVLRTIGWSWPGTPAVHDLELSRWVMREEVLEPLLADEELEPAVESLWWVSASQREPGSPAWLKTSGLNRLGLPELEFLEVPVPLVPTTAHLLDELAARIAEDGPPPPGTRMAVGPELELRAVPPREVLSVLPEDMPGQAADREPDAAPSIVFTGPEKIGATRPTWPPATSVLQRLADEPCVVYQATRSTKRRAHLARQTWDDLGMVHAKMARLDAKALVAVKAAFGPESAREHCWLRLDTLEGNTASGVLDADARMVPGLQQGDTHKVNRDEISDWCVVLNEARFDPESVPALWRAVDALNPRQ
;
A
#
# COMPACT_ATOMS: atom_id res chain seq x y z
N MET A 1 37.47 16.23 12.02
CA MET A 1 36.34 15.39 12.47
C MET A 1 34.98 16.07 12.26
N MET A 2 34.90 17.20 11.54
CA MET A 2 33.64 17.73 10.97
C MET A 2 33.55 17.50 9.45
N ASP A 3 34.68 17.31 8.76
CA ASP A 3 34.71 17.21 7.29
C ASP A 3 34.29 15.83 6.74
N GLN A 4 34.16 14.79 7.58
CA GLN A 4 33.75 13.45 7.15
C GLN A 4 32.23 13.22 7.14
N ILE A 5 31.44 14.11 7.74
CA ILE A 5 29.96 14.02 7.74
C ILE A 5 29.39 14.57 6.42
N PHE A 6 30.11 15.47 5.75
CA PHE A 6 29.67 16.06 4.47
C PHE A 6 29.82 15.12 3.28
N ASP A 7 30.65 14.07 3.37
CA ASP A 7 30.92 13.16 2.25
C ASP A 7 29.86 12.04 2.10
N GLN A 8 29.00 11.82 3.10
CA GLN A 8 27.92 10.82 3.01
C GLN A 8 26.69 11.31 2.22
N PHE A 9 26.56 12.63 2.03
CA PHE A 9 25.55 13.23 1.19
C PHE A 9 26.30 13.93 0.07
N GLY A 10 26.54 13.22 -1.04
CA GLY A 10 27.46 13.64 -2.11
C GLY A 10 27.52 15.16 -2.33
N SER A 11 28.74 15.65 -2.54
CA SER A 11 29.22 17.06 -2.68
C SER A 11 28.40 18.10 -3.48
N GLY A 12 27.18 17.81 -3.87
CA GLY A 12 26.21 18.77 -4.40
C GLY A 12 25.86 19.85 -3.38
N LEU A 13 25.71 21.07 -3.89
CA LEU A 13 25.17 22.22 -3.15
C LEU A 13 23.85 21.83 -2.44
N PRO A 14 23.50 22.46 -1.30
CA PRO A 14 22.23 22.22 -0.64
C PRO A 14 21.09 22.47 -1.64
N LEU A 15 20.21 21.46 -1.83
CA LEU A 15 18.99 21.66 -2.60
C LEU A 15 18.19 22.77 -1.91
N GLY A 16 18.15 23.94 -2.54
CA GLY A 16 17.36 25.08 -2.11
C GLY A 16 15.90 24.92 -2.53
N ASP A 17 15.09 25.90 -2.14
CA ASP A 17 13.68 25.98 -2.54
C ASP A 17 13.60 25.99 -4.09
N GLY A 18 12.93 24.98 -4.66
CA GLY A 18 12.74 24.86 -6.11
C GLY A 18 13.77 24.03 -6.86
N ASP A 19 14.71 23.36 -6.18
CA ASP A 19 15.59 22.38 -6.81
C ASP A 19 14.85 21.07 -7.17
N VAL A 20 15.53 20.11 -7.78
CA VAL A 20 14.92 18.83 -8.18
C VAL A 20 15.32 17.76 -7.15
N TRP A 21 14.39 16.86 -6.80
CA TRP A 21 14.76 15.69 -6.01
C TRP A 21 15.85 14.87 -6.71
N PRO A 22 16.76 14.22 -5.97
CA PRO A 22 17.71 13.29 -6.57
C PRO A 22 16.96 12.23 -7.39
N GLU A 23 17.55 11.81 -8.51
CA GLU A 23 17.04 10.70 -9.29
C GLU A 23 17.02 9.44 -8.41
N VAL A 24 15.95 8.66 -8.52
CA VAL A 24 15.75 7.43 -7.76
C VAL A 24 15.89 6.26 -8.71
N ASP A 25 16.87 5.39 -8.44
CA ASP A 25 17.03 4.16 -9.19
C ASP A 25 15.81 3.26 -9.01
N LEU A 26 15.27 2.80 -10.14
CA LEU A 26 14.09 1.94 -10.15
C LEU A 26 14.44 0.55 -9.60
N ALA A 27 13.98 0.29 -8.39
CA ALA A 27 14.18 -1.00 -7.74
C ALA A 27 13.33 -2.09 -8.41
N PRO A 28 13.85 -3.33 -8.53
CA PRO A 28 13.05 -4.44 -9.00
C PRO A 28 11.98 -4.83 -7.97
N VAL A 29 10.94 -5.50 -8.46
CA VAL A 29 10.01 -6.27 -7.65
C VAL A 29 10.37 -7.75 -7.78
N SER A 30 10.52 -8.46 -6.65
CA SER A 30 10.75 -9.90 -6.67
C SER A 30 9.64 -10.67 -5.92
N MET A 31 9.06 -11.65 -6.61
CA MET A 31 8.01 -12.51 -6.09
C MET A 31 8.49 -13.96 -6.03
N ALA A 32 8.51 -14.54 -4.84
CA ALA A 32 8.64 -15.98 -4.66
C ALA A 32 7.28 -16.65 -4.81
N VAL A 33 7.20 -17.56 -5.79
CA VAL A 33 6.02 -18.34 -6.15
C VAL A 33 6.30 -19.80 -5.81
N PRO A 34 5.69 -20.34 -4.74
CA PRO A 34 5.81 -21.75 -4.39
C PRO A 34 5.33 -22.65 -5.53
N TRP A 35 6.15 -23.62 -5.96
CA TRP A 35 5.77 -24.58 -6.98
C TRP A 35 5.12 -25.81 -6.34
N THR A 36 3.81 -25.94 -6.49
CA THR A 36 3.01 -27.01 -5.87
C THR A 36 2.70 -28.18 -6.80
N GLU A 37 3.15 -28.14 -8.06
CA GLU A 37 2.96 -29.24 -9.01
C GLU A 37 4.11 -30.29 -8.91
N PRO A 38 3.90 -31.53 -9.42
CA PRO A 38 4.91 -32.58 -9.33
C PRO A 38 6.14 -32.34 -10.21
N GLY A 39 7.34 -32.46 -9.63
CA GLY A 39 8.61 -32.33 -10.33
C GLY A 39 9.02 -30.87 -10.58
N PRO A 40 10.31 -30.59 -10.82
CA PRO A 40 10.76 -29.25 -11.16
C PRO A 40 10.29 -28.90 -12.58
N PRO A 41 9.64 -27.74 -12.79
CA PRO A 41 9.26 -27.31 -14.13
C PRO A 41 10.50 -26.95 -14.96
N ALA A 42 10.43 -27.15 -16.28
CA ALA A 42 11.41 -26.60 -17.21
C ALA A 42 11.04 -25.15 -17.60
N PRO A 43 12.00 -24.30 -18.02
CA PRO A 43 11.71 -22.94 -18.49
C PRO A 43 10.62 -22.89 -19.57
N GLU A 44 10.60 -23.86 -20.49
CA GLU A 44 9.61 -23.96 -21.56
C GLU A 44 8.21 -24.28 -21.00
N THR A 45 8.12 -25.09 -19.95
CA THR A 45 6.86 -25.36 -19.25
C THR A 45 6.30 -24.09 -18.63
N ILE A 46 7.15 -23.26 -18.05
CA ILE A 46 6.75 -21.97 -17.49
C ILE A 46 6.24 -21.03 -18.59
N ALA A 47 6.95 -20.94 -19.73
CA ALA A 47 6.47 -20.17 -20.87
C ALA A 47 5.11 -20.66 -21.38
N ASP A 48 4.92 -21.97 -21.48
CA ASP A 48 3.68 -22.59 -21.96
C ASP A 48 2.52 -22.39 -21.00
N ASP A 49 2.74 -22.46 -19.68
CA ASP A 49 1.72 -22.14 -18.68
C ASP A 49 1.28 -20.67 -18.80
N MET A 50 2.20 -19.72 -18.95
CA MET A 50 1.86 -18.31 -19.15
C MET A 50 1.05 -18.09 -20.43
N ARG A 51 1.39 -18.80 -21.52
CA ARG A 51 0.65 -18.67 -22.79
C ARG A 51 -0.73 -19.30 -22.73
N THR A 52 -0.81 -20.52 -22.22
CA THR A 52 -2.01 -21.35 -22.34
C THR A 52 -3.02 -21.07 -21.23
N ARG A 53 -2.55 -20.86 -19.99
CA ARG A 53 -3.40 -20.65 -18.82
C ARG A 53 -3.66 -19.17 -18.58
N ALA A 54 -2.61 -18.34 -18.61
CA ALA A 54 -2.74 -16.89 -18.43
C ALA A 54 -3.08 -16.12 -19.72
N GLY A 55 -3.12 -16.80 -20.87
CA GLY A 55 -3.50 -16.19 -22.15
C GLY A 55 -2.54 -15.10 -22.62
N ARG A 56 -1.29 -15.11 -22.15
CA ARG A 56 -0.29 -14.07 -22.47
C ARG A 56 0.48 -14.41 -23.74
N THR A 57 0.85 -13.39 -24.51
CA THR A 57 1.92 -13.55 -25.52
C THR A 57 3.26 -13.51 -24.79
N VAL A 58 3.98 -14.64 -24.79
CA VAL A 58 5.27 -14.79 -24.09
C VAL A 58 6.35 -15.34 -25.01
N GLU A 59 7.53 -14.75 -24.96
CA GLU A 59 8.74 -15.22 -25.63
C GLU A 59 9.81 -15.59 -24.58
N LEU A 60 10.37 -16.80 -24.69
CA LEU A 60 11.53 -17.21 -23.90
C LEU A 60 12.79 -16.71 -24.61
N LEU A 61 13.44 -15.70 -24.03
CA LEU A 61 14.60 -15.02 -24.63
C LEU A 61 15.90 -15.80 -24.40
N GLY A 62 15.98 -16.54 -23.30
CA GLY A 62 17.13 -17.37 -22.96
C GLY A 62 16.93 -18.11 -21.65
N ALA A 63 17.65 -19.23 -21.49
CA ALA A 63 17.68 -20.02 -20.28
C ALA A 63 19.09 -20.56 -20.03
N GLU A 64 19.49 -20.61 -18.77
CA GLU A 64 20.77 -21.12 -18.30
C GLU A 64 20.53 -22.11 -17.15
N MET A 65 21.27 -23.22 -17.15
CA MET A 65 21.24 -24.17 -16.03
C MET A 65 22.04 -23.61 -14.86
N GLY A 66 21.55 -23.83 -13.65
CA GLY A 66 22.25 -23.40 -12.45
C GLY A 66 23.57 -24.15 -12.25
N PRO A 67 24.54 -23.57 -11.51
CA PRO A 67 25.76 -24.26 -11.14
C PRO A 67 25.47 -25.52 -10.33
N GLU A 68 26.28 -26.56 -10.52
CA GLU A 68 26.25 -27.75 -9.66
C GLU A 68 26.41 -27.33 -8.18
N ASP A 69 25.65 -27.99 -7.29
CA ASP A 69 25.64 -27.78 -5.83
C ASP A 69 25.20 -26.38 -5.33
N SER A 70 24.55 -25.56 -6.18
CA SER A 70 24.08 -24.22 -5.79
C SER A 70 22.64 -24.15 -5.27
N GLY A 71 21.85 -25.23 -5.43
CA GLY A 71 20.41 -25.23 -5.18
C GLY A 71 19.58 -24.51 -6.26
N LEU A 72 20.22 -23.75 -7.15
CA LEU A 72 19.62 -23.17 -8.36
C LEU A 72 19.55 -24.23 -9.46
N LEU A 73 18.35 -24.49 -9.98
CA LEU A 73 18.14 -25.46 -11.06
C LEU A 73 18.34 -24.81 -12.42
N TRP A 74 17.69 -23.67 -12.65
CA TRP A 74 17.81 -22.88 -13.87
C TRP A 74 17.39 -21.43 -13.64
N SER A 75 17.84 -20.56 -14.52
CA SER A 75 17.35 -19.18 -14.67
C SER A 75 16.98 -18.91 -16.13
N ALA A 76 15.92 -18.15 -16.36
CA ALA A 76 15.42 -17.84 -17.68
C ALA A 76 14.87 -16.40 -17.75
N VAL A 77 14.86 -15.85 -18.96
CA VAL A 77 14.38 -14.50 -19.24
C VAL A 77 13.21 -14.56 -20.20
N PHE A 78 12.11 -13.91 -19.83
CA PHE A 78 10.86 -13.90 -20.58
C PHE A 78 10.50 -12.48 -20.99
N SER A 79 10.10 -12.31 -22.24
CA SER A 79 9.33 -11.15 -22.68
C SER A 79 7.84 -11.47 -22.56
N VAL A 80 7.07 -10.59 -21.93
CA VAL A 80 5.61 -10.75 -21.76
C VAL A 80 4.92 -9.52 -22.32
N GLU A 81 3.93 -9.75 -23.20
CA GLU A 81 3.15 -8.65 -23.77
C GLU A 81 2.49 -7.79 -22.68
N GLY A 82 2.65 -6.47 -22.83
CA GLY A 82 2.16 -5.48 -21.89
C GLY A 82 3.20 -5.02 -20.86
N LEU A 83 4.27 -5.78 -20.62
CA LEU A 83 5.38 -5.35 -19.78
C LEU A 83 6.49 -4.72 -20.63
N THR A 84 7.05 -3.61 -20.12
CA THR A 84 8.18 -2.94 -20.78
C THR A 84 9.50 -3.64 -20.47
N ALA A 85 9.72 -4.00 -19.20
CA ALA A 85 10.88 -4.76 -18.78
C ALA A 85 10.62 -6.28 -18.96
N PRO A 86 11.65 -7.07 -19.29
CA PRO A 86 11.53 -8.52 -19.24
C PRO A 86 11.37 -9.02 -17.80
N ILE A 87 10.87 -10.25 -17.67
CA ILE A 87 10.82 -10.97 -16.39
C ILE A 87 11.99 -11.96 -16.35
N PHE A 88 12.80 -11.85 -15.32
CA PHE A 88 13.79 -12.84 -14.95
C PHE A 88 13.12 -13.83 -14.00
N VAL A 89 13.12 -15.12 -14.34
CA VAL A 89 12.61 -16.17 -13.47
C VAL A 89 13.70 -17.17 -13.21
N TRP A 90 13.85 -17.60 -11.97
CA TRP A 90 14.70 -18.73 -11.64
C TRP A 90 14.00 -19.70 -10.72
N LEU A 91 14.40 -20.96 -10.79
CA LEU A 91 13.88 -22.04 -9.98
C LEU A 91 14.97 -22.53 -9.04
N GLU A 92 14.67 -22.56 -7.75
CA GLU A 92 15.56 -23.05 -6.70
C GLU A 92 14.88 -24.12 -5.85
N GLU A 93 15.68 -25.01 -5.25
CA GLU A 93 15.20 -25.92 -4.21
C GLU A 93 14.79 -25.14 -2.97
N THR A 94 13.58 -25.37 -2.48
CA THR A 94 13.09 -24.74 -1.27
C THR A 94 13.70 -25.41 -0.05
N ASP A 95 14.38 -24.63 0.81
CA ASP A 95 14.86 -25.15 2.08
C ASP A 95 13.72 -25.39 3.09
N ALA A 96 13.95 -26.32 4.02
CA ALA A 96 12.93 -26.69 5.00
C ALA A 96 12.45 -25.52 5.88
N PRO A 97 13.31 -24.59 6.34
CA PRO A 97 12.87 -23.39 7.05
C PRO A 97 11.91 -22.51 6.24
N THR A 98 12.20 -22.27 4.96
CA THR A 98 11.38 -21.45 4.06
C THR A 98 10.05 -22.11 3.77
N ALA A 99 10.06 -23.41 3.45
CA ALA A 99 8.83 -24.18 3.24
C ALA A 99 7.93 -24.17 4.48
N LYS A 100 8.51 -24.34 5.67
CA LYS A 100 7.78 -24.27 6.94
C LYS A 100 7.22 -22.86 7.18
N HIS A 101 8.00 -21.81 6.96
CA HIS A 101 7.54 -20.44 7.13
C HIS A 101 6.36 -20.13 6.20
N ALA A 102 6.42 -20.56 4.94
CA ALA A 102 5.32 -20.41 3.98
C ALA A 102 4.04 -21.14 4.41
N ALA A 103 4.18 -22.36 4.96
CA ALA A 103 3.05 -23.10 5.51
C ALA A 103 2.43 -22.40 6.73
N ASP A 104 3.27 -21.95 7.68
CA ASP A 104 2.82 -21.33 8.93
C ASP A 104 2.18 -19.96 8.69
N MET A 105 2.72 -19.15 7.78
CA MET A 105 2.27 -17.77 7.55
C MET A 105 1.15 -17.64 6.52
N ALA A 106 1.14 -18.49 5.49
CA ALA A 106 0.27 -18.30 4.32
C ALA A 106 -0.46 -19.59 3.90
N GLY A 107 -0.35 -20.66 4.68
CA GLY A 107 -1.04 -21.92 4.39
C GLY A 107 -0.57 -22.60 3.10
N VAL A 108 0.66 -22.29 2.65
CA VAL A 108 1.25 -22.91 1.46
C VAL A 108 1.50 -24.40 1.71
N PRO A 109 1.01 -25.31 0.86
CA PRO A 109 1.33 -26.73 0.95
C PRO A 109 2.83 -27.01 0.92
N GLU A 110 3.22 -28.19 1.40
CA GLU A 110 4.59 -28.67 1.25
C GLU A 110 4.98 -28.65 -0.24
N HIS A 111 6.13 -28.03 -0.52
CA HIS A 111 6.68 -27.87 -1.86
C HIS A 111 8.20 -28.02 -1.79
N HIS A 112 8.78 -28.47 -2.91
CA HIS A 112 10.22 -28.71 -3.03
C HIS A 112 10.94 -27.61 -3.82
N TRP A 113 10.20 -26.78 -4.56
CA TRP A 113 10.79 -25.75 -5.40
C TRP A 113 10.05 -24.43 -5.26
N THR A 114 10.81 -23.35 -5.36
CA THR A 114 10.30 -21.99 -5.40
C THR A 114 10.76 -21.35 -6.71
N MET A 115 9.82 -20.76 -7.44
CA MET A 115 10.14 -19.91 -8.58
C MET A 115 10.24 -18.48 -8.08
N VAL A 116 11.35 -17.81 -8.30
CA VAL A 116 11.46 -16.38 -8.02
C VAL A 116 11.35 -15.61 -9.32
N TRP A 117 10.44 -14.63 -9.32
CA TRP A 117 10.11 -13.77 -10.43
C TRP A 117 10.62 -12.39 -10.13
N GLN A 118 11.48 -11.84 -10.98
CA GLN A 118 12.01 -10.50 -10.82
C GLN A 118 11.80 -9.68 -12.09
N THR A 119 11.28 -8.47 -11.92
CA THR A 119 11.15 -7.50 -13.01
C THR A 119 11.19 -6.08 -12.48
N ARG A 120 11.21 -5.09 -13.37
CA ARG A 120 11.08 -3.67 -13.03
C ARG A 120 9.79 -3.13 -13.62
N LEU A 121 9.13 -2.24 -12.88
CA LEU A 121 7.89 -1.58 -13.32
C LEU A 121 8.24 -0.36 -14.19
N GLU A 122 8.89 -0.59 -15.34
CA GLU A 122 9.41 0.44 -16.26
C GLU A 122 8.36 1.01 -17.23
N GLY A 123 7.15 0.45 -17.23
CA GLY A 123 6.06 0.94 -18.04
C GLY A 123 5.66 2.37 -17.68
N LYS A 124 4.85 2.98 -18.56
CA LYS A 124 4.28 4.31 -18.31
C LYS A 124 3.37 4.35 -17.07
N ASP A 125 2.88 3.19 -16.65
CA ASP A 125 2.04 3.01 -15.49
C ASP A 125 2.50 1.75 -14.72
N ALA A 126 3.26 1.97 -13.66
CA ALA A 126 3.85 0.90 -12.85
C ALA A 126 2.79 0.02 -12.15
N VAL A 127 1.61 0.56 -11.81
CA VAL A 127 0.54 -0.21 -11.18
C VAL A 127 -0.13 -1.13 -12.21
N ALA A 128 -0.23 -0.69 -13.46
CA ALA A 128 -0.69 -1.55 -14.55
C ALA A 128 0.29 -2.70 -14.82
N ASP A 129 1.59 -2.41 -14.87
CA ASP A 129 2.65 -3.42 -14.96
C ASP A 129 2.55 -4.42 -13.80
N TRP A 130 2.36 -3.91 -12.58
CA TRP A 130 2.19 -4.74 -11.39
C TRP A 130 0.95 -5.64 -11.48
N GLY A 131 -0.16 -5.12 -11.99
CA GLY A 131 -1.36 -5.90 -12.27
C GLY A 131 -1.10 -7.01 -13.30
N ILE A 132 -0.31 -6.74 -14.34
CA ILE A 132 0.07 -7.76 -15.33
C ILE A 132 0.89 -8.87 -14.68
N VAL A 133 1.86 -8.54 -13.81
CA VAL A 133 2.68 -9.52 -13.08
C VAL A 133 1.79 -10.42 -12.21
N LEU A 134 0.98 -9.83 -11.34
CA LEU A 134 0.10 -10.59 -10.43
C LEU A 134 -0.90 -11.47 -11.18
N ARG A 135 -1.52 -10.94 -12.25
CA ARG A 135 -2.46 -11.71 -13.08
C ARG A 135 -1.79 -12.86 -13.81
N THR A 136 -0.59 -12.62 -14.35
CA THR A 136 0.17 -13.66 -15.06
C THR A 136 0.51 -14.81 -14.13
N ILE A 137 0.99 -14.51 -12.91
CA ILE A 137 1.24 -15.54 -11.89
C ILE A 137 -0.06 -16.23 -11.47
N GLY A 138 -1.09 -15.46 -11.14
CA GLY A 138 -2.36 -15.96 -10.60
C GLY A 138 -3.14 -16.87 -11.57
N TRP A 139 -3.15 -16.57 -12.86
CA TRP A 139 -3.77 -17.42 -13.89
C TRP A 139 -2.89 -18.61 -14.30
N SER A 140 -1.56 -18.48 -14.28
CA SER A 140 -0.66 -19.57 -14.65
C SER A 140 -0.68 -20.71 -13.61
N TRP A 141 -0.75 -20.36 -12.31
CA TRP A 141 -0.72 -21.36 -11.23
C TRP A 141 -1.91 -21.17 -10.29
N PRO A 142 -3.10 -21.65 -10.69
CA PRO A 142 -4.32 -21.52 -9.90
C PRO A 142 -4.27 -22.26 -8.55
N GLY A 143 -3.38 -23.25 -8.41
CA GLY A 143 -3.18 -24.01 -7.18
C GLY A 143 -2.30 -23.32 -6.12
N THR A 144 -1.72 -22.15 -6.42
CA THR A 144 -0.81 -21.43 -5.52
C THR A 144 -1.60 -20.55 -4.55
N PRO A 145 -1.65 -20.86 -3.24
CA PRO A 145 -2.54 -20.14 -2.31
C PRO A 145 -2.04 -18.75 -1.92
N ALA A 146 -0.75 -18.47 -2.11
CA ALA A 146 -0.15 -17.16 -1.88
C ALA A 146 1.18 -17.04 -2.60
N VAL A 147 1.61 -15.81 -2.87
CA VAL A 147 2.94 -15.49 -3.39
C VAL A 147 3.63 -14.52 -2.43
N HIS A 148 4.94 -14.64 -2.27
CA HIS A 148 5.69 -13.85 -1.30
C HIS A 148 6.46 -12.73 -2.01
N ASP A 149 6.14 -11.49 -1.66
CA ASP A 149 6.93 -10.31 -2.01
C ASP A 149 8.19 -10.31 -1.16
N LEU A 150 9.35 -10.52 -1.79
CA LEU A 150 10.62 -10.71 -1.10
C LEU A 150 11.11 -9.43 -0.44
N GLU A 151 11.07 -8.28 -1.13
CA GLU A 151 11.63 -7.04 -0.58
C GLU A 151 10.74 -6.41 0.49
N LEU A 152 9.41 -6.57 0.41
CA LEU A 152 8.50 -6.14 1.48
C LEU A 152 8.26 -7.21 2.54
N SER A 153 8.77 -8.43 2.33
CA SER A 153 8.55 -9.60 3.19
C SER A 153 7.07 -9.82 3.50
N ARG A 154 6.23 -9.71 2.45
CA ARG A 154 4.76 -9.76 2.57
C ARG A 154 4.18 -10.87 1.73
N TRP A 155 3.24 -11.61 2.30
CA TRP A 155 2.42 -12.56 1.56
C TRP A 155 1.26 -11.86 0.85
N VAL A 156 1.16 -12.08 -0.46
CA VAL A 156 0.01 -11.72 -1.29
C VAL A 156 -0.89 -12.95 -1.36
N MET A 157 -1.93 -12.94 -0.54
CA MET A 157 -2.86 -14.06 -0.41
C MET A 157 -3.73 -14.19 -1.65
N ARG A 158 -3.92 -15.43 -2.13
CA ARG A 158 -4.74 -15.68 -3.31
C ARG A 158 -6.18 -15.26 -3.10
N GLU A 159 -6.81 -15.73 -2.02
CA GLU A 159 -8.24 -15.47 -1.75
C GLU A 159 -8.54 -13.98 -1.57
N GLU A 160 -7.63 -13.23 -0.93
CA GLU A 160 -7.86 -11.83 -0.55
C GLU A 160 -7.41 -10.84 -1.63
N VAL A 161 -6.36 -11.17 -2.40
CA VAL A 161 -5.76 -10.22 -3.36
C VAL A 161 -5.84 -10.73 -4.79
N LEU A 162 -5.40 -11.96 -5.06
CA LEU A 162 -5.32 -12.45 -6.44
C LEU A 162 -6.71 -12.75 -7.01
N GLU A 163 -7.56 -13.52 -6.33
CA GLU A 163 -8.88 -13.90 -6.86
C GLU A 163 -9.76 -12.70 -7.21
N PRO A 164 -9.90 -11.65 -6.37
CA PRO A 164 -10.60 -10.43 -6.76
C PRO A 164 -10.01 -9.79 -8.01
N LEU A 165 -8.68 -9.74 -8.11
CA LEU A 165 -7.98 -9.25 -9.29
C LEU A 165 -8.31 -10.11 -10.51
N LEU A 166 -8.15 -11.42 -10.44
CA LEU A 166 -8.36 -12.35 -11.55
C LEU A 166 -9.83 -12.40 -12.02
N ALA A 167 -10.79 -12.20 -11.11
CA ALA A 167 -12.22 -12.22 -11.40
C ALA A 167 -12.72 -10.99 -12.17
N ASP A 168 -11.96 -9.90 -12.15
CA ASP A 168 -12.32 -8.65 -12.80
C ASP A 168 -11.11 -7.96 -13.45
N GLU A 169 -11.09 -7.92 -14.78
CA GLU A 169 -10.01 -7.30 -15.55
C GLU A 169 -9.91 -5.79 -15.36
N GLU A 170 -11.01 -5.11 -14.99
CA GLU A 170 -11.02 -3.65 -14.75
C GLU A 170 -10.44 -3.28 -13.38
N LEU A 171 -10.32 -4.25 -12.47
CA LEU A 171 -9.74 -4.04 -11.15
C LEU A 171 -8.21 -3.89 -11.27
N GLU A 172 -7.68 -2.74 -10.89
CA GLU A 172 -6.22 -2.56 -10.73
C GLU A 172 -5.79 -3.03 -9.34
N PRO A 173 -4.56 -3.55 -9.13
CA PRO A 173 -4.07 -3.80 -7.78
C PRO A 173 -4.03 -2.50 -6.95
N ALA A 174 -4.10 -2.63 -5.62
CA ALA A 174 -3.91 -1.49 -4.73
C ALA A 174 -2.52 -0.88 -4.97
N VAL A 175 -2.45 0.44 -5.17
CA VAL A 175 -1.16 1.12 -5.38
C VAL A 175 -0.29 0.99 -4.13
N GLU A 176 -0.94 1.03 -2.97
CA GLU A 176 -0.40 0.81 -1.63
C GLU A 176 0.23 -0.59 -1.46
N SER A 177 -0.08 -1.54 -2.34
CA SER A 177 0.59 -2.84 -2.33
C SER A 177 2.07 -2.75 -2.73
N LEU A 178 2.54 -1.64 -3.29
CA LEU A 178 3.93 -1.51 -3.75
C LEU A 178 4.90 -1.01 -2.67
N TRP A 179 4.40 -0.61 -1.50
CA TRP A 179 5.23 -0.21 -0.35
C TRP A 179 4.66 -0.74 0.96
N TRP A 180 5.39 -0.48 2.05
CA TRP A 180 4.86 -0.56 3.41
C TRP A 180 5.35 0.61 4.25
N VAL A 181 4.61 0.92 5.32
CA VAL A 181 5.00 1.92 6.30
C VAL A 181 5.55 1.23 7.54
N SER A 182 6.76 1.63 7.94
CA SER A 182 7.45 1.14 9.13
C SER A 182 7.54 2.23 10.20
N ALA A 183 7.55 1.83 11.46
CA ALA A 183 7.80 2.71 12.60
C ALA A 183 8.94 2.13 13.45
N SER A 184 9.96 2.94 13.71
CA SER A 184 11.14 2.57 14.49
C SER A 184 11.32 3.48 15.69
N GLN A 185 11.66 2.90 16.84
CA GLN A 185 11.97 3.60 18.09
C GLN A 185 13.33 3.14 18.60
N ARG A 186 14.06 4.03 19.26
CA ARG A 186 15.30 3.66 19.97
C ARG A 186 15.01 2.95 21.29
N GLU A 187 14.03 3.47 22.03
CA GLU A 187 13.56 2.89 23.28
C GLU A 187 12.03 2.86 23.29
N PRO A 188 11.40 1.87 23.96
CA PRO A 188 9.95 1.85 24.13
C PRO A 188 9.45 3.15 24.77
N GLY A 189 8.56 3.85 24.07
CA GLY A 189 8.00 5.12 24.54
C GLY A 189 8.73 6.38 24.04
N SER A 190 9.90 6.25 23.38
CA SER A 190 10.55 7.39 22.72
C SER A 190 9.79 7.82 21.46
N PRO A 191 9.99 9.05 20.95
CA PRO A 191 9.50 9.41 19.63
C PRO A 191 9.96 8.41 18.56
N ALA A 192 9.12 8.20 17.56
CA ALA A 192 9.31 7.25 16.49
C ALA A 192 9.77 7.95 15.20
N TRP A 193 10.52 7.21 14.38
CA TRP A 193 10.74 7.49 12.97
C TRP A 193 9.79 6.62 12.16
N LEU A 194 8.97 7.25 11.32
CA LEU A 194 8.15 6.54 10.35
C LEU A 194 8.72 6.75 8.96
N LYS A 195 8.77 5.67 8.18
CA LYS A 195 9.19 5.72 6.78
C LYS A 195 8.42 4.75 5.90
N THR A 196 8.26 5.09 4.64
CA THR A 196 7.91 4.12 3.60
C THR A 196 9.12 3.24 3.25
N SER A 197 8.87 2.08 2.67
CA SER A 197 9.86 1.30 1.94
C SER A 197 9.19 0.64 0.74
N GLY A 198 9.75 0.86 -0.45
CA GLY A 198 9.25 0.31 -1.71
C GLY A 198 8.81 1.37 -2.73
N LEU A 199 8.81 2.67 -2.39
CA LEU A 199 8.47 3.72 -3.35
C LEU A 199 9.50 3.83 -4.48
N ASN A 200 10.74 3.42 -4.24
CA ASN A 200 11.75 3.29 -5.29
C ASN A 200 11.38 2.28 -6.40
N ARG A 201 10.44 1.35 -6.17
CA ARG A 201 9.86 0.48 -7.22
C ARG A 201 9.00 1.25 -8.23
N LEU A 202 8.63 2.48 -7.87
CA LEU A 202 7.93 3.45 -8.71
C LEU A 202 8.86 4.55 -9.23
N GLY A 203 10.17 4.48 -8.92
CA GLY A 203 11.13 5.55 -9.21
C GLY A 203 10.90 6.80 -8.35
N LEU A 204 10.31 6.63 -7.17
CA LEU A 204 9.94 7.72 -6.26
C LEU A 204 10.76 7.67 -4.97
N PRO A 205 11.05 8.85 -4.36
CA PRO A 205 11.77 8.89 -3.11
C PRO A 205 10.91 8.32 -1.98
N GLU A 206 11.56 7.71 -0.99
CA GLU A 206 10.87 7.28 0.23
C GLU A 206 10.37 8.48 1.03
N LEU A 207 9.31 8.30 1.80
CA LEU A 207 8.68 9.36 2.58
C LEU A 207 8.88 9.10 4.06
N GLU A 208 9.13 10.16 4.84
CA GLU A 208 9.49 10.06 6.24
C GLU A 208 8.79 11.10 7.12
N PHE A 209 8.46 10.69 8.35
CA PHE A 209 8.21 11.59 9.48
C PHE A 209 9.19 11.29 10.61
N LEU A 210 9.82 12.33 11.15
CA LEU A 210 10.75 12.26 12.28
C LEU A 210 10.08 12.84 13.54
N GLU A 211 10.60 12.47 14.71
CA GLU A 211 10.12 12.96 16.02
C GLU A 211 8.64 12.71 16.29
N VAL A 212 8.08 11.61 15.78
CA VAL A 212 6.65 11.33 15.90
C VAL A 212 6.34 10.84 17.32
N PRO A 213 5.51 11.55 18.10
CA PRO A 213 5.10 11.06 19.42
C PRO A 213 4.36 9.72 19.30
N VAL A 214 4.61 8.80 20.23
CA VAL A 214 4.01 7.45 20.21
C VAL A 214 2.49 7.45 20.03
N PRO A 215 1.71 8.32 20.70
CA PRO A 215 0.25 8.36 20.51
C PRO A 215 -0.19 8.74 19.08
N LEU A 216 0.68 9.40 18.32
CA LEU A 216 0.40 9.87 16.96
C LEU A 216 0.91 8.89 15.88
N VAL A 217 1.57 7.79 16.25
CA VAL A 217 2.09 6.81 15.29
C VAL A 217 1.00 6.27 14.34
N PRO A 218 -0.19 5.84 14.81
CA PRO A 218 -1.23 5.34 13.91
C PRO A 218 -1.72 6.40 12.91
N THR A 219 -1.97 7.63 13.38
CA THR A 219 -2.38 8.76 12.53
C THR A 219 -1.31 9.10 11.51
N THR A 220 -0.04 9.08 11.92
CA THR A 220 1.10 9.38 11.04
C THR A 220 1.30 8.30 10.00
N ALA A 221 1.15 7.02 10.37
CA ALA A 221 1.26 5.92 9.43
C ALA A 221 0.18 5.98 8.35
N HIS A 222 -1.08 6.26 8.73
CA HIS A 222 -2.17 6.43 7.78
C HIS A 222 -1.94 7.65 6.86
N LEU A 223 -1.51 8.78 7.42
CA LEU A 223 -1.18 9.95 6.61
C LEU A 223 -0.04 9.67 5.64
N LEU A 224 1.00 8.96 6.07
CA LEU A 224 2.15 8.64 5.23
C LEU A 224 1.75 7.76 4.03
N ASP A 225 0.83 6.81 4.25
CA ASP A 225 0.27 5.96 3.21
C ASP A 225 -0.54 6.76 2.18
N GLU A 226 -1.39 7.68 2.63
CA GLU A 226 -2.16 8.58 1.75
C GLU A 226 -1.27 9.55 0.97
N LEU A 227 -0.19 10.06 1.60
CA LEU A 227 0.79 10.90 0.92
C LEU A 227 1.57 10.11 -0.13
N ALA A 228 1.94 8.86 0.16
CA ALA A 228 2.59 7.96 -0.79
C ALA A 228 1.73 7.69 -2.02
N ALA A 229 0.45 7.36 -1.83
CA ALA A 229 -0.50 7.16 -2.92
C ALA A 229 -0.68 8.41 -3.77
N ARG A 230 -0.76 9.60 -3.15
CA ARG A 230 -0.85 10.87 -3.88
C ARG A 230 0.42 11.20 -4.66
N ILE A 231 1.59 11.00 -4.06
CA ILE A 231 2.87 11.23 -4.73
C ILE A 231 3.09 10.23 -5.88
N ALA A 232 2.57 9.02 -5.77
CA ALA A 232 2.56 8.06 -6.87
C ALA A 232 1.72 8.51 -8.08
N GLU A 233 0.67 9.31 -7.86
CA GLU A 233 -0.20 9.85 -8.91
C GLU A 233 0.31 11.21 -9.44
N ASP A 234 0.61 12.14 -8.54
CA ASP A 234 0.92 13.55 -8.85
C ASP A 234 2.42 13.83 -9.04
N GLY A 235 3.28 12.89 -8.62
CA GLY A 235 4.70 13.11 -8.43
C GLY A 235 5.02 13.84 -7.11
N PRO A 236 6.29 13.83 -6.67
CA PRO A 236 6.68 14.50 -5.44
C PRO A 236 6.63 16.03 -5.60
N PRO A 237 6.16 16.78 -4.59
CA PRO A 237 6.21 18.24 -4.64
C PRO A 237 7.67 18.70 -4.64
N PRO A 238 8.05 19.83 -5.28
CA PRO A 238 9.44 20.28 -5.27
C PRO A 238 9.99 20.45 -3.83
N PRO A 239 11.29 20.21 -3.59
CA PRO A 239 11.94 20.46 -2.30
C PRO A 239 11.64 21.86 -1.75
N GLY A 240 11.36 21.93 -0.45
CA GLY A 240 11.06 23.17 0.26
C GLY A 240 9.66 23.72 -0.01
N THR A 241 8.82 23.06 -0.82
CA THR A 241 7.46 23.56 -1.10
C THR A 241 6.43 23.03 -0.10
N ARG A 242 5.33 23.77 0.02
CA ARG A 242 4.19 23.35 0.83
C ARG A 242 3.39 22.31 0.08
N MET A 243 2.96 21.28 0.80
CA MET A 243 2.05 20.28 0.31
C MET A 243 0.77 20.36 1.14
N ALA A 244 -0.36 20.63 0.46
CA ALA A 244 -1.67 20.59 1.10
C ALA A 244 -2.07 19.13 1.35
N VAL A 245 -2.33 18.81 2.61
CA VAL A 245 -2.89 17.53 3.08
C VAL A 245 -4.41 17.58 3.06
N GLY A 246 -4.97 18.75 3.36
CA GLY A 246 -6.39 19.00 3.43
C GLY A 246 -6.66 20.49 3.60
N PRO A 247 -7.93 20.90 3.77
CA PRO A 247 -8.29 22.28 4.02
C PRO A 247 -7.58 22.80 5.28
N GLU A 248 -6.77 23.86 5.12
CA GLU A 248 -5.96 24.46 6.20
C GLU A 248 -4.95 23.52 6.87
N LEU A 249 -4.62 22.40 6.22
CA LEU A 249 -3.62 21.44 6.69
C LEU A 249 -2.51 21.36 5.66
N GLU A 250 -1.34 21.90 6.02
CA GLU A 250 -0.17 21.96 5.15
C GLU A 250 1.04 21.34 5.84
N LEU A 251 1.80 20.59 5.06
CA LEU A 251 3.13 20.10 5.41
C LEU A 251 4.17 20.78 4.53
N ARG A 252 5.43 20.64 4.92
CA ARG A 252 6.58 21.03 4.10
C ARG A 252 7.37 19.77 3.75
N ALA A 253 7.72 19.61 2.47
CA ALA A 253 8.55 18.51 1.98
C ALA A 253 10.01 18.97 1.91
N VAL A 254 10.91 18.39 2.70
CA VAL A 254 12.32 18.82 2.78
C VAL A 254 13.28 17.63 2.71
N PRO A 255 14.50 17.81 2.18
CA PRO A 255 15.51 16.77 2.22
C PRO A 255 15.98 16.51 3.66
N PRO A 256 16.33 15.26 4.03
CA PRO A 256 16.75 14.91 5.39
C PRO A 256 17.82 15.83 5.98
N ARG A 257 18.84 16.20 5.20
CA ARG A 257 19.94 17.07 5.66
C ARG A 257 19.48 18.43 6.23
N GLU A 258 18.31 18.95 5.82
CA GLU A 258 17.75 20.20 6.38
C GLU A 258 17.31 20.05 7.84
N VAL A 259 16.96 18.83 8.26
CA VAL A 259 16.43 18.55 9.61
C VAL A 259 17.40 17.79 10.49
N LEU A 260 18.15 16.82 9.94
CA LEU A 260 19.01 15.93 10.74
C LEU A 260 20.07 16.70 11.55
N SER A 261 20.57 17.84 11.04
CA SER A 261 21.61 18.64 11.70
C SER A 261 21.19 19.33 13.01
N VAL A 262 19.89 19.32 13.33
CA VAL A 262 19.33 19.89 14.57
C VAL A 262 18.70 18.83 15.47
N LEU A 263 18.61 17.58 15.01
CA LEU A 263 18.05 16.48 15.80
C LEU A 263 19.11 15.91 16.77
N PRO A 264 18.70 15.42 17.95
CA PRO A 264 19.57 14.66 18.85
C PRO A 264 20.21 13.45 18.16
N GLU A 265 21.52 13.21 18.35
CA GLU A 265 22.27 12.14 17.69
C GLU A 265 21.72 10.73 18.00
N ASP A 266 21.09 10.56 19.15
CA ASP A 266 20.50 9.31 19.61
C ASP A 266 19.10 9.04 19.04
N MET A 267 18.50 10.00 18.33
CA MET A 267 17.16 9.86 17.74
C MET A 267 17.11 8.84 16.60
N PRO A 268 16.03 8.04 16.46
CA PRO A 268 15.87 7.19 15.29
C PRO A 268 15.73 8.01 14.00
N GLY A 269 16.29 7.50 12.90
CA GLY A 269 16.25 8.14 11.57
C GLY A 269 17.42 9.08 11.30
N GLN A 270 18.39 9.11 12.21
CA GLN A 270 19.66 9.81 12.02
C GLN A 270 20.50 9.19 10.91
N ALA A 271 21.57 9.87 10.49
CA ALA A 271 22.45 9.39 9.43
C ALA A 271 23.01 7.98 9.69
N ALA A 272 23.25 7.61 10.95
CA ALA A 272 23.74 6.30 11.34
C ALA A 272 22.70 5.16 11.20
N ASP A 273 21.40 5.48 11.11
CA ASP A 273 20.32 4.50 10.95
C ASP A 273 19.94 4.29 9.47
N ARG A 274 20.64 4.96 8.55
CA ARG A 274 20.37 4.92 7.11
C ARG A 274 21.46 4.10 6.42
N GLU A 275 21.03 3.20 5.53
CA GLU A 275 21.97 2.47 4.68
C GLU A 275 22.67 3.44 3.71
N PRO A 276 23.97 3.26 3.42
CA PRO A 276 24.72 4.17 2.55
C PRO A 276 24.16 4.30 1.13
N ASP A 277 23.50 3.25 0.65
CA ASP A 277 22.87 3.11 -0.67
C ASP A 277 21.34 3.17 -0.59
N ALA A 278 20.79 3.65 0.53
CA ALA A 278 19.35 3.86 0.66
C ALA A 278 18.83 4.81 -0.42
N ALA A 279 17.64 4.52 -0.92
CA ALA A 279 16.94 5.41 -1.85
C ALA A 279 16.80 6.83 -1.24
N PRO A 280 16.85 7.88 -2.07
CA PRO A 280 16.55 9.24 -1.63
C PRO A 280 15.21 9.31 -0.90
N SER A 281 15.08 10.25 0.03
CA SER A 281 13.85 10.41 0.80
C SER A 281 13.44 11.86 1.01
N ILE A 282 12.15 12.03 1.32
CA ILE A 282 11.49 13.29 1.66
C ILE A 282 11.07 13.22 3.12
N VAL A 283 11.49 14.19 3.93
CA VAL A 283 10.98 14.36 5.29
C VAL A 283 9.83 15.37 5.26
N PHE A 284 8.69 14.99 5.83
CA PHE A 284 7.58 15.90 6.06
C PHE A 284 7.68 16.58 7.42
N THR A 285 7.62 17.91 7.39
CA THR A 285 7.76 18.76 8.58
C THR A 285 6.57 19.69 8.74
N GLY A 286 6.54 20.45 9.83
CA GLY A 286 5.63 21.59 9.97
C GLY A 286 5.84 22.64 8.86
N PRO A 287 4.82 23.45 8.57
CA PRO A 287 4.79 24.28 7.36
C PRO A 287 5.76 25.47 7.37
N GLU A 288 6.24 25.91 8.54
CA GLU A 288 7.06 27.13 8.70
C GLU A 288 8.31 26.86 9.53
N LYS A 289 9.42 27.54 9.18
CA LYS A 289 10.63 27.51 10.00
C LYS A 289 10.40 28.22 11.34
N ILE A 290 10.95 27.64 12.40
CA ILE A 290 10.95 28.21 13.76
C ILE A 290 12.37 28.54 14.21
N GLY A 291 12.50 29.52 15.11
CA GLY A 291 13.78 29.94 15.69
C GLY A 291 14.34 31.23 15.07
N ALA A 292 14.79 32.16 15.92
CA ALA A 292 15.22 33.50 15.50
C ALA A 292 16.67 33.54 15.01
N THR A 293 17.56 32.73 15.58
CA THR A 293 19.01 32.74 15.30
C THR A 293 19.46 31.60 14.39
N ARG A 294 18.80 30.44 14.50
CA ARG A 294 19.00 29.27 13.62
C ARG A 294 17.62 28.74 13.20
N PRO A 295 17.00 29.32 12.17
CA PRO A 295 15.70 28.86 11.67
C PRO A 295 15.76 27.40 11.21
N THR A 296 14.86 26.56 11.72
CA THR A 296 14.76 25.13 11.34
C THR A 296 13.31 24.73 11.12
N TRP A 297 13.11 23.66 10.35
CA TRP A 297 11.80 23.04 10.19
C TRP A 297 11.45 22.24 11.44
N PRO A 298 10.32 22.53 12.12
CA PRO A 298 9.87 21.74 13.25
C PRO A 298 9.25 20.42 12.79
N PRO A 299 9.18 19.40 13.67
CA PRO A 299 8.37 18.21 13.42
C PRO A 299 6.92 18.56 13.05
N ALA A 300 6.26 17.68 12.31
CA ALA A 300 4.88 17.85 11.88
C ALA A 300 3.84 17.67 13.02
N THR A 301 4.28 17.64 14.29
CA THR A 301 3.45 17.28 15.45
C THR A 301 2.15 18.06 15.55
N SER A 302 2.13 19.36 15.25
CA SER A 302 0.89 20.15 15.32
C SER A 302 -0.14 19.75 14.27
N VAL A 303 0.31 19.37 13.07
CA VAL A 303 -0.56 18.89 11.98
C VAL A 303 -1.08 17.50 12.34
N LEU A 304 -0.20 16.62 12.82
CA LEU A 304 -0.53 15.26 13.23
C LEU A 304 -1.50 15.24 14.41
N GLN A 305 -1.32 16.13 15.40
CA GLN A 305 -2.22 16.25 16.55
C GLN A 305 -3.61 16.71 16.10
N ARG A 306 -3.68 17.70 15.20
CA ARG A 306 -4.97 18.16 14.65
C ARG A 306 -5.71 17.04 13.90
N LEU A 307 -4.99 16.26 13.09
CA LEU A 307 -5.55 15.08 12.42
C LEU A 307 -6.05 14.00 13.40
N ALA A 308 -5.42 13.87 14.57
CA ALA A 308 -5.81 12.90 15.59
C ALA A 308 -7.01 13.35 16.44
N ASP A 309 -7.09 14.64 16.76
CA ASP A 309 -8.05 15.17 17.72
C ASP A 309 -9.33 15.73 17.06
N GLU A 310 -9.27 16.14 15.80
CA GLU A 310 -10.35 16.86 15.12
C GLU A 310 -10.85 16.11 13.86
N PRO A 311 -12.16 16.15 13.56
CA PRO A 311 -12.67 15.73 12.26
C PRO A 311 -12.09 16.63 11.14
N CYS A 312 -11.17 16.04 10.37
CA CYS A 312 -10.44 16.68 9.28
C CYS A 312 -10.79 16.05 7.93
N VAL A 313 -10.73 16.86 6.87
CA VAL A 313 -10.77 16.36 5.49
C VAL A 313 -9.33 16.16 5.02
N VAL A 314 -9.05 14.97 4.50
CA VAL A 314 -7.76 14.61 3.90
C VAL A 314 -7.98 14.39 2.41
N TYR A 315 -7.15 15.03 1.58
CA TYR A 315 -7.13 14.77 0.15
C TYR A 315 -6.51 13.40 -0.10
N GLN A 316 -7.21 12.56 -0.87
CA GLN A 316 -6.81 11.20 -1.20
C GLN A 316 -6.42 11.12 -2.69
N ALA A 317 -5.62 10.12 -3.06
CA ALA A 317 -5.33 9.83 -4.46
C ALA A 317 -6.61 9.45 -5.21
N THR A 318 -6.76 9.95 -6.44
CA THR A 318 -7.91 9.63 -7.30
C THR A 318 -7.93 8.14 -7.59
N ARG A 319 -6.77 7.55 -7.86
CA ARG A 319 -6.63 6.13 -8.18
C ARG A 319 -7.12 5.24 -7.04
N SER A 320 -6.65 5.48 -5.82
CA SER A 320 -7.08 4.75 -4.61
C SER A 320 -8.58 4.90 -4.36
N THR A 321 -9.11 6.11 -4.53
CA THR A 321 -10.55 6.38 -4.37
C THR A 321 -11.39 5.63 -5.41
N LYS A 322 -10.95 5.60 -6.67
CA LYS A 322 -11.65 4.88 -7.75
C LYS A 322 -11.64 3.37 -7.53
N ARG A 323 -10.47 2.79 -7.19
CA ARG A 323 -10.35 1.36 -6.90
C ARG A 323 -11.26 0.95 -5.74
N ARG A 324 -11.22 1.70 -4.64
CA ARG A 324 -12.06 1.45 -3.45
C ARG A 324 -13.55 1.57 -3.76
N ALA A 325 -13.94 2.59 -4.53
CA ALA A 325 -15.32 2.74 -4.99
C ALA A 325 -15.79 1.57 -5.85
N HIS A 326 -14.92 1.11 -6.75
CA HIS A 326 -15.17 -0.04 -7.61
C HIS A 326 -15.41 -1.31 -6.80
N LEU A 327 -14.50 -1.65 -5.87
CA LEU A 327 -14.67 -2.79 -4.97
C LEU A 327 -15.91 -2.67 -4.08
N ALA A 328 -16.15 -1.49 -3.50
CA ALA A 328 -17.31 -1.25 -2.65
C ALA A 328 -18.63 -1.49 -3.40
N ARG A 329 -18.66 -1.10 -4.68
CA ARG A 329 -19.80 -1.34 -5.56
C ARG A 329 -19.89 -2.80 -5.93
N GLN A 330 -18.80 -3.49 -6.25
CA GLN A 330 -18.85 -4.91 -6.60
C GLN A 330 -19.34 -5.78 -5.44
N THR A 331 -18.85 -5.51 -4.25
CA THR A 331 -19.15 -6.25 -3.01
C THR A 331 -20.41 -5.77 -2.29
N TRP A 332 -21.21 -4.92 -2.94
CA TRP A 332 -22.45 -4.38 -2.39
C TRP A 332 -23.45 -5.47 -2.00
N ASP A 333 -23.57 -6.51 -2.83
CA ASP A 333 -24.51 -7.59 -2.60
C ASP A 333 -24.08 -8.45 -1.40
N ASP A 334 -22.77 -8.66 -1.22
CA ASP A 334 -22.19 -9.26 0.00
C ASP A 334 -22.51 -8.43 1.24
N LEU A 335 -22.30 -7.12 1.20
CA LEU A 335 -22.67 -6.21 2.30
C LEU A 335 -24.16 -6.35 2.64
N GLY A 336 -25.03 -6.39 1.63
CA GLY A 336 -26.47 -6.62 1.77
C GLY A 336 -26.80 -7.92 2.50
N MET A 337 -26.18 -9.02 2.08
CA MET A 337 -26.38 -10.33 2.67
C MET A 337 -25.85 -10.42 4.11
N VAL A 338 -24.65 -9.86 4.36
CA VAL A 338 -24.03 -9.79 5.68
C VAL A 338 -24.90 -8.95 6.63
N HIS A 339 -25.33 -7.76 6.20
CA HIS A 339 -26.21 -6.88 6.98
C HIS A 339 -27.51 -7.60 7.37
N ALA A 340 -28.17 -8.27 6.42
CA ALA A 340 -29.40 -9.03 6.68
C ALA A 340 -29.16 -10.22 7.63
N LYS A 341 -28.02 -10.91 7.52
CA LYS A 341 -27.66 -12.02 8.40
C LYS A 341 -27.37 -11.55 9.82
N MET A 342 -26.58 -10.49 9.99
CA MET A 342 -26.29 -9.89 11.29
C MET A 342 -27.58 -9.43 12.00
N ALA A 343 -28.51 -8.80 11.27
CA ALA A 343 -29.81 -8.41 11.82
C ALA A 343 -30.63 -9.62 12.32
N ARG A 344 -30.60 -10.75 11.59
CA ARG A 344 -31.27 -11.99 12.03
C ARG A 344 -30.63 -12.62 13.28
N LEU A 345 -29.33 -12.43 13.45
CA LEU A 345 -28.57 -12.92 14.61
C LEU A 345 -28.60 -11.96 15.80
N ASP A 346 -29.26 -10.80 15.68
CA ASP A 346 -29.22 -9.71 16.68
C ASP A 346 -27.77 -9.31 17.03
N ALA A 347 -26.88 -9.33 16.03
CA ALA A 347 -25.48 -9.02 16.19
C ALA A 347 -25.28 -7.50 16.34
N LYS A 348 -24.51 -7.10 17.36
CA LYS A 348 -24.11 -5.69 17.53
C LYS A 348 -22.94 -5.38 16.61
N ALA A 349 -23.24 -4.75 15.48
CA ALA A 349 -22.24 -4.28 14.54
C ALA A 349 -22.54 -2.82 14.14
N LEU A 350 -21.49 -2.06 13.85
CA LEU A 350 -21.62 -0.81 13.12
C LEU A 350 -21.47 -1.12 11.64
N VAL A 351 -22.39 -0.61 10.83
CA VAL A 351 -22.31 -0.72 9.37
C VAL A 351 -22.41 0.70 8.82
N ALA A 352 -21.48 1.08 7.96
CA ALA A 352 -21.46 2.41 7.34
C ALA A 352 -21.06 2.33 5.87
N VAL A 353 -21.51 3.30 5.09
CA VAL A 353 -21.10 3.49 3.68
C VAL A 353 -20.52 4.89 3.51
N LYS A 354 -19.52 5.04 2.64
CA LYS A 354 -18.92 6.32 2.29
C LYS A 354 -19.46 6.77 0.95
N ALA A 355 -20.07 7.95 0.87
CA ALA A 355 -20.61 8.50 -0.38
C ALA A 355 -20.05 9.89 -0.66
N ALA A 356 -19.99 10.24 -1.95
CA ALA A 356 -19.54 11.56 -2.39
C ALA A 356 -20.68 12.58 -2.32
N PHE A 357 -20.42 13.73 -1.70
CA PHE A 357 -21.32 14.87 -1.63
C PHE A 357 -20.68 16.14 -2.22
N GLY A 358 -21.53 17.05 -2.70
CA GLY A 358 -21.09 18.33 -3.25
C GLY A 358 -20.67 18.27 -4.74
N PRO A 359 -20.38 19.44 -5.34
CA PRO A 359 -19.91 19.54 -6.72
C PRO A 359 -18.48 19.01 -6.84
N GLU A 360 -18.05 18.65 -8.05
CA GLU A 360 -16.70 18.11 -8.31
C GLU A 360 -15.56 18.98 -7.76
N SER A 361 -15.69 20.31 -7.81
CA SER A 361 -14.69 21.25 -7.29
C SER A 361 -14.58 21.33 -5.77
N ALA A 362 -15.54 20.75 -5.04
CA ALA A 362 -15.59 20.75 -3.57
C ALA A 362 -16.18 19.43 -3.05
N ARG A 363 -15.85 18.32 -3.73
CA ARG A 363 -16.40 17.00 -3.44
C ARG A 363 -15.80 16.47 -2.14
N GLU A 364 -16.67 16.08 -1.22
CA GLU A 364 -16.27 15.46 0.05
C GLU A 364 -16.90 14.06 0.14
N HIS A 365 -16.09 13.09 0.54
CA HIS A 365 -16.56 11.72 0.73
C HIS A 365 -16.85 11.50 2.21
N CYS A 366 -18.13 11.40 2.58
CA CYS A 366 -18.57 11.35 3.96
C CYS A 366 -19.13 9.97 4.32
N TRP A 367 -18.93 9.57 5.57
CA TRP A 367 -19.50 8.32 6.11
C TRP A 367 -20.94 8.51 6.57
N LEU A 368 -21.81 7.59 6.14
CA LEU A 368 -23.18 7.42 6.61
C LEU A 368 -23.26 6.13 7.41
N ARG A 369 -23.61 6.22 8.69
CA ARG A 369 -23.97 5.05 9.50
C ARG A 369 -25.33 4.53 9.01
N LEU A 370 -25.38 3.28 8.57
CA LEU A 370 -26.55 2.72 7.91
C LEU A 370 -27.69 2.45 8.90
N ASP A 371 -28.90 2.83 8.47
CA ASP A 371 -30.17 2.42 9.07
C ASP A 371 -30.85 1.34 8.23
N THR A 372 -30.86 1.53 6.90
CA THR A 372 -31.46 0.59 5.95
C THR A 372 -30.58 0.38 4.72
N LEU A 373 -30.63 -0.85 4.20
CA LEU A 373 -29.95 -1.28 2.98
C LEU A 373 -30.95 -2.10 2.16
N GLU A 374 -31.44 -1.51 1.07
CA GLU A 374 -32.53 -2.06 0.26
C GLU A 374 -32.20 -1.96 -1.23
N GLY A 375 -32.03 -3.13 -1.87
CA GLY A 375 -31.65 -3.21 -3.27
C GLY A 375 -30.35 -2.44 -3.53
N ASN A 376 -30.39 -1.48 -4.46
CA ASN A 376 -29.25 -0.61 -4.78
C ASN A 376 -29.21 0.69 -3.98
N THR A 377 -29.93 0.78 -2.86
CA THR A 377 -30.00 2.01 -2.07
C THR A 377 -29.67 1.77 -0.60
N ALA A 378 -28.94 2.71 -0.01
CA ALA A 378 -28.70 2.79 1.41
C ALA A 378 -29.32 4.08 1.96
N SER A 379 -29.89 4.01 3.16
CA SER A 379 -30.23 5.19 3.95
C SER A 379 -29.51 5.14 5.28
N GLY A 380 -29.01 6.28 5.72
CA GLY A 380 -28.26 6.37 6.96
C GLY A 380 -28.08 7.79 7.44
N VAL A 381 -27.41 7.91 8.57
CA VAL A 381 -27.15 9.17 9.26
C VAL A 381 -25.69 9.57 9.08
N LEU A 382 -25.45 10.83 8.73
CA LEU A 382 -24.11 11.37 8.58
C LEU A 382 -23.35 11.34 9.91
N ASP A 383 -22.13 10.80 9.90
CA ASP A 383 -21.33 10.58 11.11
C ASP A 383 -20.66 11.86 11.64
N ALA A 384 -20.34 12.81 10.75
CA ALA A 384 -19.69 14.08 11.07
C ALA A 384 -20.10 15.20 10.11
N ASP A 385 -19.95 16.46 10.54
CA ASP A 385 -20.16 17.64 9.69
C ASP A 385 -19.24 17.61 8.47
N ALA A 386 -19.78 17.87 7.29
CA ALA A 386 -18.96 18.07 6.10
C ALA A 386 -18.24 19.43 6.20
N ARG A 387 -16.95 19.46 5.85
CA ARG A 387 -16.14 20.69 5.92
C ARG A 387 -16.13 21.48 4.63
N MET A 388 -16.29 20.81 3.50
CA MET A 388 -16.21 21.35 2.15
C MET A 388 -17.59 21.54 1.51
N VAL A 389 -18.64 20.96 2.09
CA VAL A 389 -20.01 21.01 1.56
C VAL A 389 -20.92 21.77 2.54
N PRO A 390 -21.18 23.08 2.30
CA PRO A 390 -21.98 23.90 3.20
C PRO A 390 -23.39 23.34 3.41
N GLY A 391 -23.80 23.25 4.68
CA GLY A 391 -25.15 22.84 5.08
C GLY A 391 -25.36 21.33 5.21
N LEU A 392 -24.32 20.53 5.03
CA LEU A 392 -24.34 19.08 5.29
C LEU A 392 -23.79 18.81 6.70
N GLN A 393 -24.67 18.44 7.64
CA GLN A 393 -24.39 18.40 9.08
C GLN A 393 -24.47 16.98 9.66
N GLN A 394 -23.71 16.74 10.72
CA GLN A 394 -23.80 15.51 11.50
C GLN A 394 -25.25 15.28 11.97
N GLY A 395 -25.73 14.05 11.84
CA GLY A 395 -27.10 13.70 12.21
C GLY A 395 -28.10 13.82 11.07
N ASP A 396 -27.73 14.43 9.94
CA ASP A 396 -28.59 14.48 8.77
C ASP A 396 -28.82 13.08 8.17
N THR A 397 -30.07 12.79 7.83
CA THR A 397 -30.44 11.53 7.17
C THR A 397 -30.35 11.69 5.67
N HIS A 398 -29.61 10.80 5.02
CA HIS A 398 -29.44 10.79 3.58
C HIS A 398 -29.72 9.41 3.00
N LYS A 399 -30.25 9.42 1.78
CA LYS A 399 -30.39 8.25 0.94
C LYS A 399 -29.41 8.36 -0.22
N VAL A 400 -28.64 7.30 -0.44
CA VAL A 400 -27.61 7.21 -1.48
C VAL A 400 -27.80 5.93 -2.28
N ASN A 401 -27.44 5.95 -3.55
CA ASN A 401 -27.47 4.80 -4.45
C ASN A 401 -26.09 4.12 -4.51
N ARG A 402 -26.06 2.84 -4.90
CA ARG A 402 -24.84 2.02 -5.04
C ARG A 402 -23.76 2.72 -5.86
N ASP A 403 -24.12 3.40 -6.94
CA ASP A 403 -23.20 4.12 -7.82
C ASP A 403 -22.59 5.39 -7.20
N GLU A 404 -23.16 5.91 -6.12
CA GLU A 404 -22.64 7.05 -5.36
C GLU A 404 -21.66 6.61 -4.25
N ILE A 405 -21.59 5.31 -3.98
CA ILE A 405 -20.73 4.73 -2.95
C ILE A 405 -19.29 4.71 -3.41
N SER A 406 -18.41 5.07 -2.49
CA SER A 406 -16.96 5.12 -2.64
C SER A 406 -16.22 4.18 -1.68
N ASP A 407 -16.88 3.74 -0.61
CA ASP A 407 -16.36 2.74 0.33
C ASP A 407 -17.52 2.19 1.19
N TRP A 408 -17.30 1.10 1.91
CA TRP A 408 -18.15 0.69 3.03
C TRP A 408 -17.31 0.10 4.15
N CYS A 409 -17.84 0.07 5.37
CA CYS A 409 -17.18 -0.62 6.47
C CYS A 409 -18.17 -1.32 7.39
N VAL A 410 -17.71 -2.42 7.96
CA VAL A 410 -18.41 -3.16 9.02
C VAL A 410 -17.48 -3.28 10.20
N VAL A 411 -17.91 -2.83 11.38
CA VAL A 411 -17.18 -3.05 12.63
C VAL A 411 -17.96 -4.07 13.45
N LEU A 412 -17.38 -5.25 13.64
CA LEU A 412 -17.95 -6.38 14.36
C LEU A 412 -16.92 -6.90 15.36
N ASN A 413 -17.28 -6.96 16.65
CA ASN A 413 -16.41 -7.45 17.73
C ASN A 413 -15.00 -6.81 17.72
N GLU A 414 -14.94 -5.48 17.60
CA GLU A 414 -13.69 -4.68 17.53
C GLU A 414 -12.85 -4.89 16.24
N ALA A 415 -13.21 -5.85 15.37
CA ALA A 415 -12.62 -5.99 14.05
C ALA A 415 -13.33 -5.09 13.03
N ARG A 416 -12.55 -4.42 12.18
CA ARG A 416 -13.04 -3.63 11.05
C ARG A 416 -12.84 -4.41 9.75
N PHE A 417 -13.90 -4.46 8.95
CA PHE A 417 -13.93 -5.04 7.61
C PHE A 417 -14.36 -3.98 6.60
N ASP A 418 -13.96 -4.17 5.36
CA ASP A 418 -14.11 -3.26 4.24
C ASP A 418 -14.20 -4.07 2.92
N PRO A 419 -14.34 -3.44 1.74
CA PRO A 419 -14.50 -4.15 0.47
C PRO A 419 -13.35 -5.11 0.12
N GLU A 420 -12.16 -4.95 0.70
CA GLU A 420 -11.01 -5.82 0.45
C GLU A 420 -11.01 -7.07 1.33
N SER A 421 -11.82 -7.09 2.39
CA SER A 421 -11.81 -8.13 3.43
C SER A 421 -13.12 -8.92 3.53
N VAL A 422 -13.90 -8.98 2.44
CA VAL A 422 -15.20 -9.70 2.37
C VAL A 422 -15.11 -11.17 2.82
N PRO A 423 -14.12 -11.99 2.40
CA PRO A 423 -14.02 -13.35 2.89
C PRO A 423 -13.80 -13.44 4.41
N ALA A 424 -13.01 -12.54 4.97
CA ALA A 424 -12.78 -12.46 6.42
C ALA A 424 -14.05 -12.02 7.17
N LEU A 425 -14.81 -11.09 6.61
CA LEU A 425 -16.11 -10.66 7.15
C LEU A 425 -17.10 -11.82 7.21
N TRP A 426 -17.21 -12.61 6.13
CA TRP A 426 -18.08 -13.79 6.12
C TRP A 426 -17.70 -14.80 7.20
N ARG A 427 -16.41 -15.11 7.36
CA ARG A 427 -15.92 -15.98 8.43
C ARG A 427 -16.28 -15.44 9.82
N ALA A 428 -16.13 -14.14 10.05
CA ALA A 428 -16.47 -13.50 11.32
C ALA A 428 -17.97 -13.57 11.62
N VAL A 429 -18.82 -13.35 10.62
CA VAL A 429 -20.29 -13.44 10.75
C VAL A 429 -20.74 -14.88 10.95
N ASP A 430 -20.13 -15.85 10.29
CA ASP A 430 -20.43 -17.28 10.46
C ASP A 430 -20.10 -17.76 11.88
N ALA A 431 -18.99 -17.28 12.45
CA ALA A 431 -18.59 -17.58 13.81
C ALA A 431 -19.56 -17.06 14.88
N LEU A 432 -20.44 -16.09 14.56
CA LEU A 432 -21.50 -15.63 15.46
C LEU A 432 -22.60 -16.67 15.69
N ASN A 433 -22.65 -17.74 14.88
CA ASN A 433 -23.66 -18.77 14.99
C ASN A 433 -23.09 -20.02 15.71
N PRO A 434 -23.25 -20.17 17.04
CA PRO A 434 -22.68 -21.29 17.81
C PRO A 434 -23.37 -22.64 17.57
N ARG A 435 -24.15 -22.79 16.49
CA ARG A 435 -24.81 -24.05 16.09
C ARG A 435 -24.20 -24.60 14.80
N GLN A 436 -22.89 -24.88 14.84
CA GLN A 436 -22.29 -25.96 14.07
C GLN A 436 -21.75 -27.02 15.03
#